data_AF-A0A940UTW3-F1
#
_entry.id   AF-A0A940UTW3-F1
#
_cell.length_a   1.000
_cell.length_b   1.000
_cell.length_c   1.000
_cell.angle_alpha   90.00
_cell.angle_beta   90.00
_cell.angle_gamma   90.00
#
_symmetry.space_group_name_H-M   'P 1'
#
loop_
_entity.id
_entity.type
_entity.pdbx_description
1 polymer ?
#
loop_
_entity_poly.entity_id
_entity_poly.type
_entity_poly.pdbx_seq_one_letter_code
_entity_poly.pdbx_strand_id
1 'polypeptide(L)'
;MALKKIDLPLEVVILLIGGMALVITGSLLYAASHGAVPYYENGFHGLLLVVFALQTMMMGKTPFGDIRRSRALLAAGVIIAAVGIITCFVPTFTRLPRVLLLICFGPGGLVLLLQMCFARDKLRTWIKYGGIFWHLSLGCSTVYVFSMMIALFLWKHSLLPTPMAAAVVLAYGLAVFYLAGVLRKVYRAYPESEIGHRKDGGLSADQAMLLLMGIFMLILGVMLIPVNLGLFPFSGSAQIGLLMVIFAVQMLASGGTPIGPFPRSWLVIALGFLFAALGIVSCIVPEILVPSLTVLVGSLNILGGFITLVKILSPRLRRSGGPRPAAAPVMKKLFAAQLTMNLLTIMFGTSMLIPNLIHGLVIGVILAANGCVLLYLLHILIALNRMQGEMGDAR
;
A
#
# COMPACT_ATOMS: atom_id res chain seq x y z
N MET A 1 -22.93 15.78 -15.66
CA MET A 1 -22.59 14.36 -15.91
C MET A 1 -22.32 13.70 -14.56
N ALA A 2 -23.28 12.96 -14.00
CA ALA A 2 -23.12 12.37 -12.67
C ALA A 2 -22.03 11.29 -12.73
N LEU A 3 -20.91 11.49 -12.03
CA LEU A 3 -19.83 10.51 -11.93
C LEU A 3 -20.35 9.26 -11.23
N LYS A 4 -20.64 8.21 -12.01
CA LYS A 4 -21.07 6.90 -11.52
C LYS A 4 -20.04 6.40 -10.51
N LYS A 5 -20.47 6.22 -9.25
CA LYS A 5 -19.64 5.67 -8.18
C LYS A 5 -19.29 4.23 -8.54
N ILE A 6 -18.01 3.94 -8.70
CA ILE A 6 -17.54 2.58 -8.98
C ILE A 6 -17.04 2.01 -7.66
N ASP A 7 -17.71 0.98 -7.17
CA ASP A 7 -17.13 0.15 -6.12
C ASP A 7 -16.22 -0.89 -6.77
N LEU A 8 -14.91 -0.69 -6.57
CA LEU A 8 -13.94 -1.77 -6.65
C LEU A 8 -13.76 -2.35 -5.25
N PRO A 9 -13.92 -3.68 -5.10
CA PRO A 9 -13.56 -4.37 -3.87
C PRO A 9 -12.08 -4.12 -3.58
N LEU A 10 -11.75 -3.89 -2.31
CA LEU A 10 -10.39 -3.58 -1.88
C LEU A 10 -9.40 -4.68 -2.30
N GLU A 11 -9.86 -5.93 -2.28
CA GLU A 11 -9.07 -7.10 -2.70
C GLU A 11 -8.65 -7.03 -4.16
N VAL A 12 -9.60 -6.67 -5.02
CA VAL A 12 -9.35 -6.49 -6.44
C VAL A 12 -8.34 -5.36 -6.64
N VAL A 13 -8.44 -4.26 -5.89
CA VAL A 13 -7.47 -3.15 -5.97
C VAL A 13 -6.06 -3.60 -5.65
N ILE A 14 -5.85 -4.28 -4.51
CA ILE A 14 -4.49 -4.70 -4.12
C ILE A 14 -3.94 -5.76 -5.08
N LEU A 15 -4.78 -6.70 -5.53
CA LEU A 15 -4.38 -7.69 -6.54
C LEU A 15 -3.99 -7.03 -7.87
N LEU A 16 -4.72 -6.01 -8.32
CA LEU A 16 -4.38 -5.28 -9.54
C LEU A 16 -3.05 -4.53 -9.41
N ILE A 17 -2.77 -3.92 -8.25
CA ILE A 17 -1.48 -3.26 -7.99
C ILE A 17 -0.34 -4.28 -7.93
N GLY A 18 -0.54 -5.42 -7.25
CA GLY A 18 0.44 -6.51 -7.22
C GLY A 18 0.70 -7.13 -8.60
N GLY A 19 -0.37 -7.38 -9.37
CA GLY A 19 -0.28 -7.85 -10.76
C GLY A 19 0.44 -6.84 -11.65
N MET A 20 0.15 -5.54 -11.48
CA MET A 20 0.86 -4.47 -12.19
C MET A 20 2.35 -4.46 -11.84
N ALA A 21 2.70 -4.62 -10.56
CA ALA A 21 4.08 -4.70 -10.12
C ALA A 21 4.80 -5.86 -10.82
N LEU A 22 4.19 -7.05 -10.85
CA LEU A 22 4.76 -8.22 -11.51
C LEU A 22 4.90 -8.03 -13.03
N VAL A 23 3.88 -7.50 -13.71
CA VAL A 23 3.95 -7.29 -15.17
C VAL A 23 5.02 -6.24 -15.53
N ILE A 24 5.09 -5.13 -14.79
CA ILE A 24 6.11 -4.10 -15.00
C ILE A 24 7.50 -4.65 -14.69
N THR A 25 7.68 -5.37 -13.59
CA THR A 25 8.97 -6.00 -13.28
C THR A 25 9.38 -6.98 -14.36
N GLY A 26 8.47 -7.84 -14.81
CA GLY A 26 8.78 -8.83 -15.84
C GLY A 26 9.18 -8.19 -17.18
N SER A 27 8.53 -7.10 -17.59
CA SER A 27 8.90 -6.38 -18.81
C SER A 27 10.23 -5.64 -18.67
N LEU A 28 10.47 -5.00 -17.52
CA LEU A 28 11.74 -4.33 -17.22
C LEU A 28 12.90 -5.30 -17.06
N LEU A 29 12.67 -6.49 -16.50
CA LEU A 29 13.69 -7.52 -16.35
C LEU A 29 14.13 -8.06 -17.73
N TYR A 30 13.20 -8.16 -18.67
CA TYR A 30 13.53 -8.48 -20.07
C TYR A 30 14.39 -7.38 -20.70
N ALA A 31 14.03 -6.09 -20.53
CA ALA A 31 14.84 -4.96 -21.01
C ALA A 31 16.23 -4.91 -20.35
N ALA A 32 16.31 -5.16 -19.05
CA ALA A 32 17.55 -5.20 -18.28
C ALA A 32 18.46 -6.36 -18.72
N SER A 33 17.90 -7.51 -19.11
CA SER A 33 18.69 -8.63 -19.64
C SER A 33 19.41 -8.31 -20.96
N HIS A 34 18.93 -7.32 -21.71
CA HIS A 34 19.57 -6.78 -22.92
C HIS A 34 20.46 -5.56 -22.62
N GLY A 35 20.68 -5.22 -21.35
CA GLY A 35 21.49 -4.08 -20.94
C GLY A 35 20.84 -2.70 -21.18
N ALA A 36 19.54 -2.65 -21.52
CA ALA A 36 18.88 -1.41 -21.89
C ALA A 36 18.54 -0.50 -20.70
N VAL A 37 18.34 -1.06 -19.50
CA VAL A 37 17.84 -0.34 -18.32
C VAL A 37 18.49 -0.89 -17.03
N PRO A 38 18.88 -0.03 -16.05
CA PRO A 38 19.33 -0.50 -14.75
C PRO A 38 18.19 -1.13 -13.94
N TYR A 39 18.48 -2.23 -13.23
CA TYR A 39 17.49 -2.97 -12.44
C TYR A 39 17.83 -2.99 -10.96
N TYR A 40 16.93 -2.46 -10.13
CA TYR A 40 17.06 -2.44 -8.67
C TYR A 40 16.23 -3.55 -8.01
N GLU A 41 16.89 -4.67 -7.69
CA GLU A 41 16.24 -5.87 -7.17
C GLU A 41 15.55 -5.64 -5.81
N ASN A 42 16.17 -4.90 -4.88
CA ASN A 42 15.61 -4.69 -3.55
C ASN A 42 14.36 -3.81 -3.57
N GLY A 43 14.26 -2.85 -4.49
CA GLY A 43 13.05 -2.05 -4.65
C GLY A 43 11.84 -2.89 -5.04
N PHE A 44 12.04 -3.90 -5.90
CA PHE A 44 10.99 -4.87 -6.24
C PHE A 44 10.61 -5.75 -5.03
N HIS A 45 11.60 -6.32 -4.33
CA HIS A 45 11.33 -7.17 -3.16
C HIS A 45 10.61 -6.42 -2.05
N GLY A 46 11.07 -5.21 -1.73
CA GLY A 46 10.45 -4.35 -0.73
C GLY A 46 9.01 -3.96 -1.10
N LEU A 47 8.77 -3.63 -2.37
CA LEU A 47 7.44 -3.34 -2.89
C LEU A 47 6.48 -4.54 -2.72
N LEU A 48 6.90 -5.75 -3.07
CA LEU A 48 6.09 -6.95 -2.89
C LEU A 48 5.76 -7.21 -1.42
N LEU A 49 6.72 -7.03 -0.51
CA LEU A 49 6.48 -7.15 0.94
C LEU A 49 5.45 -6.12 1.42
N VAL A 50 5.51 -4.88 0.93
CA VAL A 50 4.51 -3.86 1.27
C VAL A 50 3.13 -4.24 0.73
N VAL A 51 3.03 -4.81 -0.47
CA VAL A 51 1.76 -5.31 -1.02
C VAL A 51 1.19 -6.44 -0.15
N PHE A 52 2.01 -7.40 0.29
CA PHE A 52 1.57 -8.45 1.23
C PHE A 52 1.16 -7.89 2.59
N ALA A 53 1.91 -6.94 3.12
CA ALA A 53 1.57 -6.26 4.36
C ALA A 53 0.22 -5.55 4.26
N LEU A 54 -0.06 -4.91 3.12
CA LEU A 54 -1.34 -4.27 2.85
C LEU A 54 -2.50 -5.28 2.84
N GLN A 55 -2.34 -6.44 2.19
CA GLN A 55 -3.35 -7.51 2.23
C GLN A 55 -3.59 -8.00 3.66
N THR A 56 -2.52 -8.18 4.43
CA THR A 56 -2.58 -8.64 5.81
C THR A 56 -3.30 -7.63 6.71
N MET A 57 -2.94 -6.35 6.64
CA MET A 57 -3.54 -5.30 7.48
C MET A 57 -4.98 -4.97 7.06
N MET A 58 -5.26 -4.88 5.75
CA MET A 58 -6.54 -4.40 5.23
C MET A 58 -7.60 -5.47 5.01
N MET A 59 -7.22 -6.75 4.90
CA MET A 59 -8.18 -7.84 4.69
C MET A 59 -8.04 -8.98 5.69
N GLY A 60 -6.96 -9.02 6.47
CA GLY A 60 -6.65 -10.20 7.29
C GLY A 60 -6.23 -11.42 6.47
N LYS A 61 -5.97 -11.24 5.17
CA LYS A 61 -5.48 -12.30 4.29
C LYS A 61 -3.98 -12.45 4.50
N THR A 62 -3.56 -13.64 4.90
CA THR A 62 -2.14 -13.98 5.04
C THR A 62 -1.70 -14.83 3.87
N PRO A 63 -0.39 -14.91 3.58
CA PRO A 63 0.12 -15.86 2.59
C PRO A 63 -0.23 -17.32 2.92
N PHE A 64 -0.64 -17.64 4.15
CA PHE A 64 -1.03 -18.99 4.59
C PHE A 64 -2.55 -19.22 4.61
N GLY A 65 -3.34 -18.25 4.13
CA GLY A 65 -4.80 -18.31 4.09
C GLY A 65 -5.49 -17.21 4.88
N ASP A 66 -6.81 -17.35 4.99
CA ASP A 66 -7.68 -16.38 5.66
C ASP A 66 -7.64 -16.60 7.18
N ILE A 67 -7.12 -15.62 7.92
CA ILE A 67 -7.10 -15.62 9.39
C ILE A 67 -8.04 -14.52 9.87
N ARG A 68 -8.78 -14.77 10.96
CA ARG A 68 -9.58 -13.73 11.60
C ARG A 68 -8.71 -12.53 11.98
N ARG A 69 -9.17 -11.33 11.66
CA ARG A 69 -8.44 -10.08 11.94
C ARG A 69 -8.23 -9.95 13.45
N SER A 70 -6.97 -10.00 13.87
CA SER A 70 -6.55 -9.89 15.26
C SER A 70 -5.47 -8.82 15.40
N ARG A 71 -5.25 -8.34 16.63
CA ARG A 71 -4.16 -7.38 16.92
C ARG A 71 -2.79 -7.96 16.59
N ALA A 72 -2.59 -9.25 16.82
CA ALA A 72 -1.36 -9.96 16.47
C ALA A 72 -1.13 -9.97 14.95
N LEU A 73 -2.18 -10.21 14.17
CA LEU A 73 -2.09 -10.19 12.71
C LEU A 73 -1.79 -8.79 12.17
N LEU A 74 -2.40 -7.77 12.75
CA LEU A 74 -2.08 -6.38 12.43
C LEU A 74 -0.60 -6.07 12.73
N ALA A 75 -0.10 -6.48 13.90
CA ALA A 75 1.30 -6.28 14.27
C ALA A 75 2.26 -7.02 13.31
N ALA A 76 1.94 -8.24 12.91
CA ALA A 76 2.69 -8.98 11.89
C ALA A 76 2.71 -8.22 10.55
N GLY A 77 1.55 -7.71 10.10
CA GLY A 77 1.46 -6.87 8.89
C GLY A 77 2.32 -5.61 8.98
N VAL A 78 2.34 -4.94 10.15
CA VAL A 78 3.21 -3.76 10.40
C VAL A 78 4.69 -4.12 10.32
N ILE A 79 5.10 -5.27 10.88
CA ILE A 79 6.49 -5.73 10.81
C ILE A 79 6.88 -6.02 9.35
N ILE A 80 6.03 -6.72 8.60
CA ILE A 80 6.28 -7.01 7.17
C ILE A 80 6.36 -5.71 6.37
N ALA A 81 5.48 -4.74 6.63
CA ALA A 81 5.53 -3.42 5.99
C ALA A 81 6.85 -2.71 6.30
N ALA A 82 7.28 -2.70 7.57
CA ALA A 82 8.52 -2.07 7.99
C ALA A 82 9.75 -2.69 7.29
N VAL A 83 9.82 -4.02 7.24
CA VAL A 83 10.88 -4.73 6.51
C VAL A 83 10.85 -4.39 5.02
N GLY A 84 9.66 -4.35 4.40
CA GLY A 84 9.50 -3.96 3.00
C GLY A 84 9.96 -2.53 2.71
N ILE A 85 9.57 -1.57 3.55
CA ILE A 85 9.96 -0.16 3.45
C ILE A 85 11.49 0.00 3.58
N ILE A 86 12.09 -0.62 4.60
CA ILE A 86 13.55 -0.56 4.81
C ILE A 86 14.29 -1.19 3.62
N THR A 87 13.79 -2.32 3.10
CA THR A 87 14.36 -3.00 1.93
C THR A 87 14.33 -2.12 0.69
N CYS A 88 13.24 -1.37 0.45
CA CYS A 88 13.19 -0.43 -0.65
C CYS A 88 14.28 0.64 -0.54
N PHE A 89 14.49 1.19 0.65
CA PHE A 89 15.36 2.35 0.83
C PHE A 89 16.83 2.01 0.90
N VAL A 90 17.17 0.87 1.51
CA VAL A 90 18.55 0.50 1.81
C VAL A 90 18.99 -0.69 0.96
N PRO A 91 19.85 -0.48 -0.06
CA PRO A 91 20.22 -1.51 -1.03
C PRO A 91 21.11 -2.64 -0.46
N THR A 92 21.47 -2.62 0.83
CA THR A 92 22.35 -3.64 1.45
C THR A 92 21.59 -4.84 1.99
N PHE A 93 20.31 -4.70 2.37
CA PHE A 93 19.56 -5.76 3.04
C PHE A 93 18.86 -6.70 2.05
N THR A 94 19.61 -7.61 1.44
CA THR A 94 19.07 -8.53 0.40
C THR A 94 18.55 -9.86 0.97
N ARG A 95 19.13 -10.38 2.05
CA ARG A 95 18.82 -11.73 2.57
C ARG A 95 17.46 -11.81 3.26
N LEU A 96 17.19 -10.90 4.19
CA LEU A 96 15.93 -10.86 4.94
C LEU A 96 14.69 -10.80 4.03
N PRO A 97 14.56 -9.83 3.11
CA PRO A 97 13.38 -9.76 2.26
C PRO A 97 13.24 -10.98 1.35
N ARG A 98 14.36 -11.52 0.85
CA ARG A 98 14.35 -12.75 0.04
C ARG A 98 13.81 -13.94 0.81
N VAL A 99 14.25 -14.14 2.06
CA VAL A 99 13.74 -15.22 2.93
C VAL A 99 12.26 -15.02 3.25
N LEU A 100 11.83 -13.79 3.59
CA LEU A 100 10.42 -13.51 3.83
C LEU A 100 9.58 -13.80 2.58
N LEU A 101 9.98 -13.31 1.41
CA LEU A 101 9.26 -13.56 0.16
C LEU A 101 9.26 -15.04 -0.21
N LEU A 102 10.36 -15.75 0.04
CA LEU A 102 10.42 -17.19 -0.17
C LEU A 102 9.41 -17.94 0.69
N ILE A 103 9.26 -17.53 1.96
CA ILE A 103 8.26 -18.07 2.87
C ILE A 103 6.84 -17.68 2.42
N CYS A 104 6.63 -16.42 2.01
CA CYS A 104 5.31 -15.95 1.56
C CYS A 104 4.85 -16.65 0.27
N PHE A 105 5.72 -16.78 -0.73
CA PHE A 105 5.37 -17.37 -2.02
C PHE A 105 5.47 -18.89 -2.05
N GLY A 106 6.42 -19.48 -1.34
CA GLY A 106 6.68 -20.92 -1.34
C GLY A 106 5.68 -21.69 -0.48
N PRO A 107 5.92 -21.83 0.84
CA PRO A 107 4.99 -22.52 1.72
C PRO A 107 3.63 -21.81 1.78
N GLY A 108 3.55 -20.48 1.64
CA GLY A 108 2.26 -19.79 1.53
C GLY A 108 1.44 -20.26 0.32
N GLY A 109 2.05 -20.25 -0.88
CA GLY A 109 1.42 -20.78 -2.10
C GLY A 109 1.03 -22.26 -1.99
N LEU A 110 1.85 -23.07 -1.31
CA LEU A 110 1.58 -24.49 -1.06
C LEU A 110 0.39 -24.72 -0.13
N VAL A 111 0.36 -24.00 0.98
CA VAL A 111 -0.76 -24.09 1.92
C VAL A 111 -2.05 -23.64 1.26
N LEU A 112 -2.03 -22.55 0.48
CA LEU A 112 -3.19 -22.08 -0.27
C LEU A 112 -3.68 -23.10 -1.31
N LEU A 113 -2.76 -23.72 -2.07
CA LEU A 113 -3.09 -24.77 -3.03
C LEU A 113 -3.67 -26.02 -2.34
N LEU A 114 -3.05 -26.46 -1.24
CA LEU A 114 -3.52 -27.61 -0.46
C LEU A 114 -4.88 -27.33 0.17
N GLN A 115 -5.10 -26.15 0.76
CA GLN A 115 -6.40 -25.73 1.27
C GLN A 115 -7.45 -25.77 0.17
N MET A 116 -7.10 -25.32 -1.03
CA MET A 116 -8.00 -25.36 -2.18
C MET A 116 -8.37 -26.80 -2.56
N CYS A 117 -7.39 -27.71 -2.64
CA CYS A 117 -7.60 -29.12 -3.01
C CYS A 117 -8.33 -29.94 -1.94
N PHE A 118 -8.03 -29.70 -0.65
CA PHE A 118 -8.52 -30.53 0.46
C PHE A 118 -9.78 -29.99 1.14
N ALA A 119 -10.10 -28.69 1.01
CA ALA A 119 -11.36 -28.16 1.55
C ALA A 119 -12.55 -28.73 0.77
N ARG A 120 -13.19 -29.76 1.35
CA ARG A 120 -14.34 -30.48 0.76
C ARG A 120 -15.48 -29.56 0.32
N ASP A 121 -15.58 -28.36 0.90
CA ASP A 121 -16.62 -27.36 0.65
C ASP A 121 -16.27 -26.30 -0.41
N LYS A 122 -15.01 -26.14 -0.85
CA LYS A 122 -14.64 -25.12 -1.84
C LYS A 122 -14.55 -25.69 -3.24
N LEU A 123 -13.48 -26.42 -3.55
CA LEU A 123 -13.16 -26.79 -4.94
C LEU A 123 -14.17 -27.77 -5.56
N ARG A 124 -14.68 -28.71 -4.77
CA ARG A 124 -15.73 -29.65 -5.22
C ARG A 124 -17.05 -28.93 -5.49
N THR A 125 -17.37 -27.91 -4.71
CA THR A 125 -18.60 -27.12 -4.84
C THR A 125 -18.49 -26.13 -5.99
N TRP A 126 -17.32 -25.49 -6.16
CA TRP A 126 -17.02 -24.58 -7.28
C TRP A 126 -17.06 -25.28 -8.63
N ILE A 127 -16.54 -26.52 -8.70
CA ILE A 127 -16.65 -27.36 -9.90
C ILE A 127 -18.10 -27.74 -10.17
N LYS A 128 -18.89 -28.06 -9.13
CA LYS A 128 -20.32 -28.39 -9.27
C LYS A 128 -21.19 -27.22 -9.72
N TYR A 129 -20.92 -25.99 -9.25
CA TYR A 129 -21.70 -24.81 -9.64
C TYR A 129 -21.46 -24.38 -11.09
N GLY A 130 -20.32 -24.71 -11.68
CA GLY A 130 -19.99 -24.39 -13.07
C GLY A 130 -19.87 -22.88 -13.36
N GLY A 131 -19.43 -22.54 -14.58
CA GLY A 131 -19.37 -21.15 -15.05
C GLY A 131 -18.24 -20.33 -14.42
N ILE A 132 -18.58 -19.20 -13.77
CA ILE A 132 -17.61 -18.22 -13.25
C ILE A 132 -16.69 -18.84 -12.18
N PHE A 133 -17.20 -19.80 -11.39
CA PHE A 133 -16.44 -20.48 -10.34
C PHE A 133 -15.34 -21.41 -10.89
N TRP A 134 -15.50 -21.92 -12.12
CA TRP A 134 -14.44 -22.69 -12.78
C TRP A 134 -13.25 -21.79 -13.15
N HIS A 135 -13.53 -20.60 -13.71
CA HIS A 135 -12.51 -19.59 -13.96
C HIS A 135 -11.83 -19.10 -12.68
N LEU A 136 -12.57 -19.01 -11.57
CA LEU A 136 -12.00 -18.66 -10.27
C LEU A 136 -11.04 -19.75 -9.80
N SER A 137 -11.44 -21.01 -9.91
CA SER A 137 -10.61 -22.16 -9.54
C SER A 137 -9.33 -22.22 -10.37
N LEU A 138 -9.45 -22.08 -11.68
CA LEU A 138 -8.32 -22.10 -12.60
C LEU A 138 -7.37 -20.91 -12.36
N GLY A 139 -7.91 -19.71 -12.14
CA GLY A 139 -7.13 -18.52 -11.81
C GLY A 139 -6.35 -18.68 -10.51
N CYS A 140 -6.99 -19.14 -9.43
CA CYS A 140 -6.33 -19.40 -8.15
C CYS A 140 -5.22 -20.44 -8.28
N SER A 141 -5.51 -21.59 -8.91
CA SER A 141 -4.52 -22.66 -9.12
C SER A 141 -3.31 -22.15 -9.90
N THR A 142 -3.54 -21.36 -10.95
CA THR A 142 -2.46 -20.80 -11.79
C THR A 142 -1.58 -19.84 -10.99
N VAL A 143 -2.18 -18.94 -10.21
CA VAL A 143 -1.46 -18.01 -9.33
C VAL A 143 -0.64 -18.76 -8.28
N TYR A 144 -1.19 -19.79 -7.64
CA TYR A 144 -0.46 -20.56 -6.62
C TYR A 144 0.71 -21.36 -7.21
N VAL A 145 0.56 -21.94 -8.40
CA VAL A 145 1.67 -22.64 -9.08
C VAL A 145 2.78 -21.67 -9.45
N PHE A 146 2.46 -20.53 -10.07
CA PHE A 146 3.47 -19.53 -10.40
C PHE A 146 4.14 -18.92 -9.16
N SER A 147 3.40 -18.74 -8.07
CA SER A 147 3.95 -18.34 -6.77
C SER A 147 5.03 -19.31 -6.29
N MET A 148 4.80 -20.62 -6.36
CA MET A 148 5.82 -21.63 -6.03
C MET A 148 7.03 -21.58 -6.96
N MET A 149 6.80 -21.37 -8.27
CA MET A 149 7.89 -21.25 -9.24
C MET A 149 8.78 -20.05 -8.94
N ILE A 150 8.21 -18.92 -8.54
CA ILE A 150 8.96 -17.73 -8.12
C ILE A 150 9.72 -18.00 -6.82
N ALA A 151 9.14 -18.73 -5.87
CA ALA A 151 9.85 -19.13 -4.65
C ALA A 151 11.06 -20.02 -4.94
N LEU A 152 10.93 -20.97 -5.87
CA LEU A 152 12.05 -21.80 -6.37
C LEU A 152 13.14 -20.94 -7.02
N PHE A 153 12.75 -19.94 -7.82
CA PHE A 153 13.69 -18.99 -8.42
C PHE A 153 14.42 -18.16 -7.37
N LEU A 154 13.70 -17.65 -6.35
CA LEU A 154 14.27 -16.93 -5.20
C LEU A 154 15.25 -17.80 -4.40
N TRP A 155 15.02 -19.12 -4.32
CA TRP A 155 15.91 -20.07 -3.64
C TRP A 155 17.22 -20.28 -4.41
N LYS A 156 17.13 -20.46 -5.74
CA LYS A 156 18.28 -20.83 -6.58
C LYS A 156 18.27 -20.01 -7.88
N HIS A 157 18.99 -18.88 -7.82
CA HIS A 157 19.16 -17.92 -8.92
C HIS A 157 19.71 -18.53 -10.23
N SER A 158 20.32 -19.71 -10.19
CA SER A 158 20.92 -20.39 -11.35
C SER A 158 20.00 -21.37 -12.09
N LEU A 159 18.73 -21.53 -11.65
CA LEU A 159 17.82 -22.50 -12.27
C LEU A 159 17.33 -22.09 -13.66
N LEU A 160 17.20 -20.79 -13.94
CA LEU A 160 16.68 -20.27 -15.19
C LEU A 160 17.50 -19.07 -15.67
N PRO A 161 17.77 -18.95 -16.99
CA PRO A 161 18.29 -17.72 -17.58
C PRO A 161 17.40 -16.52 -17.26
N THR A 162 17.99 -15.34 -17.07
CA THR A 162 17.29 -14.07 -16.82
C THR A 162 16.07 -13.80 -17.73
N PRO A 163 16.11 -14.04 -19.06
CA PRO A 163 14.94 -13.83 -19.91
C PRO A 163 13.79 -14.82 -19.62
N MET A 164 14.09 -16.05 -19.23
CA MET A 164 13.06 -17.02 -18.82
C MET A 164 12.45 -16.65 -17.48
N ALA A 165 13.26 -16.16 -16.52
CA ALA A 165 12.74 -15.62 -15.26
C ALA A 165 11.80 -14.43 -15.50
N ALA A 166 12.15 -13.54 -16.42
CA ALA A 166 11.29 -12.43 -16.85
C ALA A 166 9.94 -12.92 -17.40
N ALA A 167 9.96 -13.95 -18.26
CA ALA A 167 8.75 -14.56 -18.80
C ALA A 167 7.86 -15.18 -17.71
N VAL A 168 8.45 -15.85 -16.71
CA VAL A 168 7.71 -16.43 -15.57
C VAL A 168 7.07 -15.33 -14.73
N VAL A 169 7.80 -14.26 -14.41
CA VAL A 169 7.28 -13.12 -13.65
C VAL A 169 6.16 -12.39 -14.41
N LEU A 170 6.30 -12.22 -15.73
CA LEU A 170 5.26 -11.68 -16.60
C LEU A 170 4.00 -12.56 -16.59
N ALA A 171 4.17 -13.87 -16.81
CA ALA A 171 3.06 -14.82 -16.81
C ALA A 171 2.33 -14.84 -15.46
N TYR A 172 3.08 -14.76 -14.36
CA TYR A 172 2.50 -14.65 -13.02
C TYR A 172 1.69 -13.36 -12.85
N GLY A 173 2.22 -12.21 -13.27
CA GLY A 173 1.50 -10.94 -13.22
C GLY A 173 0.21 -10.97 -14.03
N LEU A 174 0.24 -11.56 -15.23
CA LEU A 174 -0.96 -11.75 -16.06
C LEU A 174 -1.98 -12.69 -15.39
N ALA A 175 -1.52 -13.76 -14.74
CA ALA A 175 -2.40 -14.66 -13.98
C ALA A 175 -3.07 -13.94 -12.80
N VAL A 176 -2.34 -13.08 -12.08
CA VAL A 176 -2.89 -12.25 -10.99
C VAL A 176 -3.92 -11.24 -11.53
N PHE A 177 -3.66 -10.59 -12.67
CA PHE A 177 -4.63 -9.72 -13.33
C PHE A 177 -5.90 -10.48 -13.74
N TYR A 178 -5.74 -11.66 -14.32
CA TYR A 178 -6.85 -12.53 -14.68
C TYR A 178 -7.69 -12.88 -13.45
N LEU A 179 -7.05 -13.31 -12.36
CA LEU A 179 -7.72 -13.62 -11.10
C LEU A 179 -8.49 -12.40 -10.56
N ALA A 180 -7.88 -11.21 -10.57
CA ALA A 180 -8.54 -9.98 -10.13
C ALA A 180 -9.80 -9.65 -10.96
N GLY A 181 -9.74 -9.89 -12.28
CA GLY A 181 -10.88 -9.73 -13.18
C GLY A 181 -12.01 -10.72 -12.90
N VAL A 182 -11.69 -11.99 -12.68
CA VAL A 182 -12.66 -13.03 -12.31
C VAL A 182 -13.29 -12.70 -10.96
N LEU A 183 -12.48 -12.34 -9.96
CA LEU A 183 -12.94 -12.00 -8.62
C LEU A 183 -13.87 -10.77 -8.62
N ARG A 184 -13.56 -9.77 -9.45
CA ARG A 184 -14.45 -8.62 -9.67
C ARG A 184 -15.81 -9.04 -10.24
N LYS A 185 -15.85 -10.02 -11.14
CA LYS A 185 -17.09 -10.55 -11.71
C LYS A 185 -17.89 -11.32 -10.65
N VAL A 186 -17.21 -12.10 -9.81
CA VAL A 186 -17.83 -12.82 -8.68
C VAL A 186 -18.47 -11.85 -7.68
N TYR A 187 -17.73 -10.82 -7.24
CA TYR A 187 -18.28 -9.85 -6.28
C TYR A 187 -19.45 -9.04 -6.83
N ARG A 188 -19.46 -8.73 -8.14
CA ARG A 188 -20.61 -8.09 -8.78
C ARG A 188 -21.84 -8.99 -8.87
N ALA A 189 -21.64 -10.30 -9.01
CA ALA A 189 -22.73 -11.27 -9.07
C ALA A 189 -23.24 -11.65 -7.67
N TYR A 190 -22.37 -11.64 -6.66
CA TYR A 190 -22.68 -12.08 -5.29
C TYR A 190 -22.19 -11.07 -4.24
N PRO A 191 -22.89 -9.93 -4.07
CA PRO A 191 -22.44 -8.85 -3.17
C PRO A 191 -22.42 -9.25 -1.68
N GLU A 192 -23.22 -10.24 -1.27
CA GLU A 192 -23.25 -10.71 0.13
C GLU A 192 -21.92 -11.32 0.61
N SER A 193 -21.10 -11.82 -0.32
CA SER A 193 -19.75 -12.34 -0.03
C SER A 193 -18.76 -11.25 0.41
N GLU A 194 -19.02 -9.98 0.07
CA GLU A 194 -18.19 -8.84 0.49
C GLU A 194 -18.57 -8.34 1.90
N ILE A 195 -19.84 -8.48 2.28
CA ILE A 195 -20.39 -7.97 3.55
C ILE A 195 -19.88 -8.78 4.75
N GLY A 196 -19.68 -10.10 4.58
CA GLY A 196 -19.15 -10.98 5.61
C GLY A 196 -17.74 -10.62 6.09
N HIS A 197 -16.91 -10.01 5.23
CA HIS A 197 -15.53 -9.64 5.56
C HIS A 197 -15.38 -8.26 6.25
N ARG A 198 -16.43 -7.44 6.26
CA ARG A 198 -16.37 -6.05 6.78
C ARG A 198 -16.80 -5.91 8.24
N LYS A 199 -17.42 -6.93 8.84
CA LYS A 199 -18.00 -6.88 10.21
C LYS A 199 -17.06 -7.25 11.35
N ASP A 200 -15.86 -7.76 11.09
CA ASP A 200 -14.91 -8.10 12.16
C ASP A 200 -14.11 -6.86 12.60
N GLY A 201 -14.14 -6.55 13.90
CA GLY A 201 -13.65 -5.33 14.58
C GLY A 201 -12.16 -4.98 14.48
N GLY A 202 -11.59 -5.02 13.27
CA GLY A 202 -10.28 -4.51 12.92
C GLY A 202 -10.31 -3.04 12.45
N LEU A 203 -9.13 -2.50 12.14
CA LEU A 203 -8.99 -1.15 11.59
C LEU A 203 -9.75 -1.02 10.26
N SER A 204 -10.41 0.13 10.07
CA SER A 204 -10.94 0.54 8.77
C SER A 204 -9.82 0.61 7.72
N ALA A 205 -10.16 0.48 6.43
CA ALA A 205 -9.17 0.63 5.35
C ALA A 205 -8.43 1.97 5.44
N ASP A 206 -9.14 3.06 5.74
CA ASP A 206 -8.53 4.38 5.94
C ASP A 206 -7.57 4.40 7.14
N GLN A 207 -7.93 3.73 8.23
CA GLN A 207 -7.08 3.62 9.42
C GLN A 207 -5.82 2.78 9.15
N ALA A 208 -5.94 1.70 8.39
CA ALA A 208 -4.80 0.89 7.96
C ALA A 208 -3.86 1.67 7.03
N MET A 209 -4.40 2.53 6.14
CA MET A 209 -3.61 3.42 5.30
C MET A 209 -2.90 4.51 6.10
N LEU A 210 -3.59 5.11 7.09
CA LEU A 210 -2.98 6.06 8.01
C LEU A 210 -1.85 5.40 8.82
N LEU A 211 -2.05 4.17 9.29
CA LEU A 211 -1.03 3.38 9.96
C LEU A 211 0.19 3.15 9.06
N LEU A 212 -0.03 2.66 7.84
CA LEU A 212 1.04 2.42 6.87
C LEU A 212 1.82 3.71 6.55
N MET A 213 1.12 4.82 6.27
CA MET A 213 1.79 6.10 6.01
C MET A 213 2.55 6.60 7.24
N GLY A 214 2.04 6.38 8.45
CA GLY A 214 2.70 6.80 9.67
C GLY A 214 4.01 6.04 9.86
N ILE A 215 3.97 4.72 9.66
CA ILE A 215 5.15 3.85 9.70
C ILE A 215 6.14 4.22 8.59
N PHE A 216 5.67 4.43 7.37
CA PHE A 216 6.50 4.86 6.24
C PHE A 216 7.25 6.15 6.55
N MET A 217 6.54 7.19 7.00
CA MET A 217 7.14 8.50 7.32
C MET A 217 8.09 8.42 8.51
N LEU A 218 7.75 7.61 9.52
CA LEU A 218 8.61 7.38 10.69
C LEU A 218 9.92 6.69 10.30
N ILE A 219 9.83 5.56 9.59
CA ILE A 219 11.00 4.78 9.16
C ILE A 219 11.89 5.64 8.27
N LEU A 220 11.28 6.33 7.30
CA LEU A 220 12.00 7.20 6.38
C LEU A 220 12.70 8.35 7.11
N GLY A 221 12.02 9.02 8.04
CA GLY A 221 12.59 10.10 8.83
C GLY A 221 13.76 9.66 9.70
N VAL A 222 13.62 8.52 10.38
CA VAL A 222 14.68 7.92 11.19
C VAL A 222 15.86 7.46 10.33
N MET A 223 15.59 6.84 9.17
CA MET A 223 16.64 6.37 8.26
C MET A 223 17.41 7.49 7.55
N LEU A 224 16.78 8.64 7.32
CA LEU A 224 17.47 9.79 6.74
C LEU A 224 18.61 10.31 7.63
N ILE A 225 18.56 10.09 8.95
CA ILE A 225 19.63 10.50 9.87
C ILE A 225 20.95 9.77 9.58
N PRO A 226 21.04 8.42 9.67
CA PRO A 226 22.28 7.71 9.38
C PRO A 226 22.68 7.79 7.91
N VAL A 227 21.74 7.94 6.98
CA VAL A 227 22.04 8.16 5.56
C VAL A 227 22.78 9.49 5.36
N ASN A 228 22.31 10.59 5.96
CA ASN A 228 23.00 11.88 5.85
C ASN A 228 24.34 11.90 6.61
N LEU A 229 24.53 11.02 7.58
CA LEU A 229 25.84 10.79 8.24
C LEU A 229 26.79 9.90 7.41
N GLY A 230 26.34 9.41 6.24
CA GLY A 230 27.15 8.56 5.36
C GLY A 230 27.26 7.10 5.81
N LEU A 231 26.44 6.65 6.78
CA LEU A 231 26.50 5.29 7.33
C LEU A 231 25.84 4.25 6.42
N PHE A 232 24.82 4.63 5.64
CA PHE A 232 24.09 3.72 4.76
C PHE A 232 23.85 4.31 3.37
N PRO A 233 23.92 3.50 2.30
CA PRO A 233 23.46 3.89 0.99
C PRO A 233 21.93 4.03 0.98
N PHE A 234 21.40 4.92 0.14
CA PHE A 234 19.99 5.24 0.09
C PHE A 234 19.46 5.35 -1.33
N SER A 235 18.30 4.75 -1.59
CA SER A 235 17.59 4.82 -2.87
C SER A 235 16.43 5.82 -2.79
N GLY A 236 16.68 7.07 -3.23
CA GLY A 236 15.64 8.09 -3.33
C GLY A 236 14.54 7.75 -4.34
N SER A 237 14.88 7.03 -5.42
CA SER A 237 13.91 6.56 -6.41
C SER A 237 12.88 5.60 -5.82
N ALA A 238 13.33 4.65 -4.98
CA ALA A 238 12.43 3.71 -4.32
C ALA A 238 11.62 4.36 -3.21
N GLN A 239 12.16 5.39 -2.53
CA GLN A 239 11.42 6.21 -1.58
C GLN A 239 10.20 6.87 -2.24
N ILE A 240 10.43 7.64 -3.29
CA ILE A 240 9.36 8.38 -3.96
C ILE A 240 8.43 7.41 -4.68
N GLY A 241 8.96 6.33 -5.27
CA GLY A 241 8.18 5.28 -5.90
C GLY A 241 7.22 4.59 -4.94
N LEU A 242 7.69 4.20 -3.75
CA LEU A 242 6.87 3.51 -2.77
C LEU A 242 5.77 4.43 -2.23
N LEU A 243 6.09 5.71 -1.99
CA LEU A 243 5.10 6.73 -1.61
C LEU A 243 3.99 6.86 -2.67
N MET A 244 4.37 6.89 -3.96
CA MET A 244 3.43 6.94 -5.07
C MET A 244 2.52 5.71 -5.13
N VAL A 245 3.05 4.52 -4.86
CA VAL A 245 2.23 3.31 -4.74
C VAL A 245 1.27 3.42 -3.55
N ILE A 246 1.70 3.95 -2.41
CA ILE A 246 0.79 4.14 -1.26
C ILE A 246 -0.35 5.11 -1.61
N PHE A 247 -0.04 6.23 -2.28
CA PHE A 247 -1.07 7.15 -2.77
C PHE A 247 -2.00 6.50 -3.80
N ALA A 248 -1.48 5.67 -4.69
CA ALA A 248 -2.29 4.91 -5.64
C ALA A 248 -3.28 3.99 -4.92
N VAL A 249 -2.80 3.26 -3.90
CA VAL A 249 -3.68 2.38 -3.13
C VAL A 249 -4.73 3.21 -2.41
N GLN A 250 -4.40 4.35 -1.80
CA GLN A 250 -5.39 5.26 -1.18
C GLN A 250 -6.45 5.76 -2.17
N MET A 251 -6.04 6.18 -3.37
CA MET A 251 -6.97 6.64 -4.41
C MET A 251 -7.94 5.54 -4.85
N LEU A 252 -7.42 4.31 -5.03
CA LEU A 252 -8.22 3.17 -5.45
C LEU A 252 -9.07 2.58 -4.29
N ALA A 253 -8.55 2.60 -3.06
CA ALA A 253 -9.12 1.99 -1.87
C ALA A 253 -10.07 2.89 -1.09
N SER A 254 -9.98 4.21 -1.17
CA SER A 254 -10.91 5.09 -0.46
C SER A 254 -11.29 6.35 -1.24
N GLY A 255 -10.73 6.55 -2.44
CA GLY A 255 -10.88 7.82 -3.16
C GLY A 255 -10.09 8.96 -2.52
N GLY A 256 -9.27 8.66 -1.51
CA GLY A 256 -8.36 9.61 -0.90
C GLY A 256 -7.25 9.97 -1.89
N THR A 257 -7.24 11.23 -2.34
CA THR A 257 -6.11 11.76 -3.11
C THR A 257 -5.19 12.57 -2.18
N PRO A 258 -3.92 12.81 -2.57
CA PRO A 258 -3.02 13.69 -1.80
C PRO A 258 -3.57 15.09 -1.55
N ILE A 259 -4.47 15.58 -2.42
CA ILE A 259 -5.10 16.90 -2.33
C ILE A 259 -6.32 16.90 -1.40
N GLY A 260 -6.91 15.72 -1.14
CA GLY A 260 -8.07 15.54 -0.29
C GLY A 260 -8.96 14.38 -0.72
N PRO A 261 -10.07 14.13 0.02
CA PRO A 261 -11.01 13.07 -0.31
C PRO A 261 -11.83 13.44 -1.54
N PHE A 262 -11.85 12.57 -2.54
CA PHE A 262 -12.72 12.66 -3.72
C PHE A 262 -13.61 11.42 -3.81
N PRO A 263 -14.81 11.52 -4.41
CA PRO A 263 -15.60 10.33 -4.69
C PRO A 263 -14.84 9.41 -5.64
N ARG A 264 -14.94 8.09 -5.41
CA ARG A 264 -14.39 7.05 -6.28
C ARG A 264 -15.03 7.12 -7.67
N SER A 265 -14.43 7.94 -8.51
CA SER A 265 -14.78 8.11 -9.91
C SER A 265 -13.82 7.37 -10.81
N TRP A 266 -14.22 7.15 -12.06
CA TRP A 266 -13.35 6.52 -13.06
C TRP A 266 -12.04 7.30 -13.26
N LEU A 267 -12.07 8.64 -13.19
CA LEU A 267 -10.88 9.48 -13.28
C LEU A 267 -9.91 9.24 -12.11
N VAL A 268 -10.42 9.17 -10.87
CA VAL A 268 -9.59 8.88 -9.69
C VAL A 268 -9.01 7.47 -9.77
N ILE A 269 -9.77 6.51 -10.30
CA ILE A 269 -9.28 5.14 -10.51
C ILE A 269 -8.17 5.10 -11.58
N ALA A 270 -8.37 5.76 -12.72
CA ALA A 270 -7.36 5.84 -13.78
C ALA A 270 -6.08 6.53 -13.28
N LEU A 271 -6.24 7.64 -12.54
CA LEU A 271 -5.13 8.35 -11.91
C LEU A 271 -4.42 7.48 -10.86
N GLY A 272 -5.17 6.70 -10.07
CA GLY A 272 -4.61 5.74 -9.13
C GLY A 272 -3.74 4.68 -9.82
N PHE A 273 -4.20 4.10 -10.93
CA PHE A 273 -3.38 3.16 -11.70
C PHE A 273 -2.15 3.82 -12.34
N LEU A 274 -2.26 5.08 -12.79
CA LEU A 274 -1.12 5.84 -13.28
C LEU A 274 -0.08 6.06 -12.17
N PHE A 275 -0.51 6.44 -10.97
CA PHE A 275 0.37 6.60 -9.80
C PHE A 275 1.02 5.28 -9.41
N ALA A 276 0.28 4.16 -9.47
CA ALA A 276 0.82 2.84 -9.21
C ALA A 276 1.92 2.51 -10.23
N ALA A 277 1.65 2.67 -11.53
CA ALA A 277 2.62 2.37 -12.58
C ALA A 277 3.89 3.21 -12.44
N LEU A 278 3.76 4.53 -12.27
CA LEU A 278 4.90 5.42 -12.08
C LEU A 278 5.69 5.07 -10.80
N GLY A 279 4.98 4.77 -9.71
CA GLY A 279 5.60 4.38 -8.45
C GLY A 279 6.37 3.07 -8.54
N ILE A 280 5.78 2.05 -9.17
CA ILE A 280 6.39 0.74 -9.43
C ILE A 280 7.65 0.90 -10.29
N VAL A 281 7.56 1.63 -11.40
CA VAL A 281 8.72 1.88 -12.27
C VAL A 281 9.83 2.58 -11.50
N SER A 282 9.51 3.59 -10.68
CA SER A 282 10.50 4.31 -9.86
C SER A 282 11.12 3.44 -8.76
N CYS A 283 10.38 2.45 -8.22
CA CYS A 283 10.93 1.48 -7.28
C CYS A 283 11.92 0.52 -7.94
N ILE A 284 11.75 0.18 -9.21
CA ILE A 284 12.55 -0.85 -9.89
C ILE A 284 13.69 -0.23 -10.69
N VAL A 285 13.48 0.94 -11.28
CA VAL A 285 14.42 1.60 -12.17
C VAL A 285 14.94 2.87 -11.50
N PRO A 286 16.19 2.87 -11.01
CA PRO A 286 16.74 4.01 -10.31
C PRO A 286 16.93 5.21 -11.24
N GLU A 287 16.86 6.42 -10.66
CA GLU A 287 17.17 7.72 -11.27
C GLU A 287 16.35 8.20 -12.48
N ILE A 288 15.59 7.36 -13.18
CA ILE A 288 14.87 7.80 -14.40
C ILE A 288 13.68 8.71 -14.08
N LEU A 289 12.85 8.33 -13.10
CA LEU A 289 11.60 9.06 -12.78
C LEU A 289 11.77 10.06 -11.62
N VAL A 290 12.95 10.12 -11.00
CA VAL A 290 13.17 10.87 -9.75
C VAL A 290 12.83 12.36 -9.91
N PRO A 291 13.32 13.10 -10.93
CA PRO A 291 13.03 14.53 -11.03
C PRO A 291 11.54 14.82 -11.22
N SER A 292 10.89 14.09 -12.13
CA SER A 292 9.46 14.28 -12.45
C SER A 292 8.57 13.93 -11.26
N LEU A 293 8.86 12.83 -10.56
CA LEU A 293 8.09 12.45 -9.38
C LEU A 293 8.35 13.35 -8.19
N THR A 294 9.57 13.87 -8.01
CA THR A 294 9.87 14.85 -6.97
C THR A 294 9.04 16.11 -7.14
N VAL A 295 8.94 16.64 -8.38
CA VAL A 295 8.10 17.81 -8.68
C VAL A 295 6.63 17.51 -8.42
N LEU A 296 6.14 16.35 -8.85
CA LEU A 296 4.76 15.94 -8.66
C LEU A 296 4.42 15.80 -7.17
N VAL A 297 5.18 15.01 -6.42
CA VAL A 297 4.96 14.76 -4.99
C VAL A 297 5.12 16.03 -4.17
N GLY A 298 6.17 16.82 -4.44
CA GLY A 298 6.39 18.12 -3.79
C GLY A 298 5.19 19.05 -3.98
N SER A 299 4.72 19.18 -5.22
CA SER A 299 3.55 20.00 -5.55
C SER A 299 2.27 19.51 -4.88
N LEU A 300 2.04 18.19 -4.87
CA LEU A 300 0.88 17.57 -4.22
C LEU A 300 0.87 17.77 -2.70
N ASN A 301 2.03 17.68 -2.06
CA ASN A 301 2.16 17.90 -0.61
C ASN A 301 1.91 19.38 -0.24
N ILE A 302 2.40 20.32 -1.03
CA ILE A 302 2.15 21.76 -0.81
C ILE A 302 0.67 22.08 -1.03
N LEU A 303 0.12 21.69 -2.17
CA LEU A 303 -1.29 21.96 -2.51
C LEU A 303 -2.24 21.29 -1.51
N GLY A 304 -2.02 20.00 -1.24
CA GLY A 304 -2.82 19.23 -0.30
C GLY A 304 -2.79 19.84 1.10
N GLY A 305 -1.59 20.11 1.62
CA GLY A 305 -1.40 20.72 2.94
C GLY A 305 -2.03 22.12 3.04
N PHE A 306 -1.92 22.94 2.00
CA PHE A 306 -2.52 24.27 1.97
C PHE A 306 -4.05 24.22 1.93
N ILE A 307 -4.62 23.36 1.09
CA ILE A 307 -6.08 23.21 0.94
C ILE A 307 -6.70 22.70 2.26
N THR A 308 -6.09 21.73 2.93
CA THR A 308 -6.55 21.29 4.26
C THR A 308 -6.42 22.39 5.30
N LEU A 309 -5.36 23.19 5.28
CA LEU A 309 -5.18 24.34 6.18
C LEU A 309 -6.31 25.37 6.02
N VAL A 310 -6.62 25.76 4.77
CA VAL A 310 -7.70 26.71 4.46
C VAL A 310 -9.06 26.16 4.91
N LYS A 311 -9.34 24.88 4.65
CA LYS A 311 -10.59 24.23 5.08
C LYS A 311 -10.75 24.18 6.60
N ILE A 312 -9.65 24.06 7.34
CA ILE A 312 -9.65 24.01 8.80
C ILE A 312 -9.83 25.40 9.42
N LEU A 313 -9.23 26.44 8.81
CA LEU A 313 -9.28 27.82 9.30
C LEU A 313 -10.60 28.54 8.93
N SER A 314 -11.16 28.31 7.74
CA SER A 314 -12.37 28.97 7.24
C SER A 314 -13.60 28.88 8.16
N PRO A 315 -14.02 27.70 8.67
CA PRO A 315 -15.20 27.59 9.53
C PRO A 315 -14.99 28.18 10.93
N ARG A 316 -13.73 28.35 11.39
CA ARG A 316 -13.44 29.04 12.65
C ARG A 316 -13.49 30.55 12.51
N LEU A 317 -12.99 31.09 11.41
CA LEU A 317 -13.13 32.52 11.10
C LEU A 317 -14.61 32.93 11.01
N ARG A 318 -15.46 32.01 10.52
CA ARG A 318 -16.92 32.20 10.42
C ARG A 318 -17.71 31.93 11.72
N ARG A 319 -17.15 31.27 12.75
CA ARG A 319 -17.87 30.86 13.99
C ARG A 319 -17.39 31.55 15.26
N SER A 320 -16.97 32.81 15.18
CA SER A 320 -16.40 33.54 16.33
C SER A 320 -17.42 33.96 17.43
N GLY A 321 -18.53 33.24 17.64
CA GLY A 321 -19.53 33.63 18.65
C GLY A 321 -20.61 32.60 19.00
N GLY A 322 -20.26 31.49 19.67
CA GLY A 322 -21.27 30.59 20.26
C GLY A 322 -20.71 29.62 21.33
N PRO A 323 -21.53 29.19 22.32
CA PRO A 323 -21.05 28.46 23.50
C PRO A 323 -20.54 27.05 23.14
N ARG A 324 -19.41 26.64 23.74
CA ARG A 324 -18.76 25.34 23.51
C ARG A 324 -19.31 24.26 24.47
N PRO A 325 -19.90 23.16 23.99
CA PRO A 325 -20.19 21.99 24.84
C PRO A 325 -18.93 21.17 25.12
N ALA A 326 -19.00 20.30 26.12
CA ALA A 326 -17.94 19.51 26.77
C ALA A 326 -17.06 18.58 25.88
N ALA A 327 -17.21 18.57 24.55
CA ALA A 327 -16.33 17.87 23.60
C ALA A 327 -15.02 18.63 23.29
N ALA A 328 -14.71 19.68 24.04
CA ALA A 328 -13.64 20.64 23.77
C ALA A 328 -12.19 20.09 23.76
N PRO A 329 -11.77 19.15 24.64
CA PRO A 329 -10.35 18.80 24.72
C PRO A 329 -9.90 17.88 23.57
N VAL A 330 -10.71 16.90 23.18
CA VAL A 330 -10.39 15.97 22.07
C VAL A 330 -10.38 16.71 20.73
N MET A 331 -11.35 17.59 20.50
CA MET A 331 -11.42 18.42 19.28
C MET A 331 -10.23 19.38 19.17
N LYS A 332 -9.74 19.92 20.31
CA LYS A 332 -8.52 20.75 20.34
C LYS A 332 -7.27 19.95 19.99
N LYS A 333 -7.13 18.73 20.52
CA LYS A 333 -6.00 17.83 20.21
C LYS A 333 -5.99 17.40 18.74
N LEU A 334 -7.16 17.04 18.19
CA LEU A 334 -7.32 16.70 16.78
C LEU A 334 -6.94 17.87 15.87
N PHE A 335 -7.40 19.08 16.20
CA PHE A 335 -7.06 20.29 15.46
C PHE A 335 -5.56 20.60 15.50
N ALA A 336 -4.94 20.52 16.68
CA ALA A 336 -3.51 20.76 16.82
C ALA A 336 -2.70 19.74 16.01
N ALA A 337 -3.04 18.44 16.11
CA ALA A 337 -2.40 17.39 15.32
C ALA A 337 -2.54 17.63 13.81
N GLN A 338 -3.73 17.98 13.33
CA GLN A 338 -3.98 18.23 11.91
C GLN A 338 -3.26 19.49 11.42
N LEU A 339 -3.21 20.56 12.21
CA LEU A 339 -2.48 21.78 11.88
C LEU A 339 -0.97 21.48 11.76
N THR A 340 -0.40 20.80 12.76
CA THR A 340 1.00 20.39 12.74
C THR A 340 1.30 19.50 11.53
N MET A 341 0.48 18.49 11.25
CA MET A 341 0.65 17.59 10.11
C MET A 341 0.66 18.36 8.77
N ASN A 342 -0.28 19.29 8.57
CA ASN A 342 -0.33 20.05 7.32
C ASN A 342 0.90 20.97 7.16
N LEU A 343 1.35 21.61 8.24
CA LEU A 343 2.57 22.44 8.21
C LEU A 343 3.82 21.59 7.90
N LEU A 344 3.99 20.45 8.57
CA LEU A 344 5.08 19.50 8.30
C LEU A 344 5.04 19.00 6.84
N THR A 345 3.85 18.74 6.31
CA THR A 345 3.66 18.29 4.92
C THR A 345 4.03 19.38 3.90
N ILE A 346 3.67 20.63 4.16
CA ILE A 346 4.09 21.77 3.33
C ILE A 346 5.61 21.93 3.38
N MET A 347 6.22 21.89 4.56
CA MET A 347 7.68 22.00 4.69
C MET A 347 8.41 20.89 3.93
N PHE A 348 7.93 19.65 4.02
CA PHE A 348 8.48 18.53 3.26
C PHE A 348 8.31 18.70 1.74
N GLY A 349 7.14 19.17 1.29
CA GLY A 349 6.91 19.44 -0.13
C GLY A 349 7.82 20.54 -0.66
N THR A 350 8.00 21.63 0.10
CA THR A 350 8.92 22.72 -0.26
C THR A 350 10.38 22.26 -0.29
N SER A 351 10.81 21.42 0.66
CA SER A 351 12.18 20.89 0.68
C SER A 351 12.47 19.95 -0.49
N MET A 352 11.45 19.32 -1.06
CA MET A 352 11.59 18.53 -2.30
C MET A 352 11.77 19.39 -3.55
N LEU A 353 11.11 20.56 -3.62
CA LEU A 353 11.17 21.44 -4.78
C LEU A 353 12.38 22.38 -4.78
N ILE A 354 12.88 22.73 -3.60
CA ILE A 354 14.03 23.64 -3.44
C ILE A 354 15.17 22.86 -2.77
N PRO A 355 16.10 22.29 -3.57
CA PRO A 355 17.28 21.63 -3.04
C PRO A 355 18.08 22.57 -2.13
N ASN A 356 18.68 22.03 -1.06
CA ASN A 356 19.49 22.76 -0.09
C ASN A 356 18.77 23.82 0.76
N LEU A 357 17.44 23.96 0.67
CA LEU A 357 16.69 24.85 1.57
C LEU A 357 16.74 24.36 3.03
N ILE A 358 16.66 23.04 3.23
CA ILE A 358 16.65 22.39 4.52
C ILE A 358 17.71 21.30 4.51
N HIS A 359 18.56 21.27 5.54
CA HIS A 359 19.60 20.24 5.69
C HIS A 359 18.96 18.85 5.81
N GLY A 360 19.55 17.82 5.18
CA GLY A 360 18.94 16.48 5.10
C GLY A 360 18.55 15.88 6.46
N LEU A 361 19.34 16.15 7.50
CA LEU A 361 19.04 15.76 8.88
C LEU A 361 17.72 16.37 9.39
N VAL A 362 17.48 17.64 9.09
CA VAL A 362 16.26 18.35 9.49
C VAL A 362 15.06 17.81 8.72
N ILE A 363 15.22 17.44 7.45
CA ILE A 363 14.17 16.74 6.67
C ILE A 363 13.82 15.41 7.34
N GLY A 364 14.82 14.64 7.78
CA GLY A 364 14.60 13.40 8.54
C GLY A 364 13.78 13.62 9.81
N VAL A 365 14.11 14.64 10.60
CA VAL A 365 13.35 15.00 11.82
C VAL A 365 11.92 15.44 11.50
N ILE A 366 11.73 16.27 10.47
CA ILE A 366 10.39 16.72 10.02
C ILE A 366 9.53 15.50 9.65
N LEU A 367 10.10 14.54 8.92
CA LEU A 367 9.38 13.34 8.51
C LEU A 367 9.03 12.41 9.66
N ALA A 368 10.00 12.17 10.56
CA ALA A 368 9.78 11.36 11.75
C ALA A 368 8.70 11.98 12.64
N ALA A 369 8.74 13.29 12.84
CA ALA A 369 7.69 14.03 13.56
C ALA A 369 6.33 13.89 12.87
N ASN A 370 6.28 13.97 11.53
CA ASN A 370 5.04 13.82 10.78
C ASN A 370 4.46 12.39 10.95
N GLY A 371 5.32 11.37 10.90
CA GLY A 371 4.94 9.99 11.19
C GLY A 371 4.36 9.81 12.59
N CYS A 372 5.03 10.35 13.61
CA CYS A 372 4.56 10.33 15.00
C CYS A 372 3.18 11.01 15.16
N VAL A 373 3.00 12.19 14.56
CA VAL A 373 1.72 12.92 14.61
C VAL A 373 0.61 12.12 13.91
N LEU A 374 0.91 11.45 12.80
CA LEU A 374 -0.08 10.62 12.09
C LEU A 374 -0.52 9.40 12.91
N LEU A 375 0.43 8.73 13.57
CA LEU A 375 0.14 7.61 14.47
C LEU A 375 -0.64 8.08 15.71
N TYR A 376 -0.34 9.26 16.22
CA TYR A 376 -1.11 9.89 17.31
C TYR A 376 -2.55 10.22 16.88
N LEU A 377 -2.73 10.74 15.66
CA LEU A 377 -4.05 11.01 15.09
C LEU A 377 -4.87 9.72 14.96
N LEU A 378 -4.25 8.64 14.49
CA LEU A 378 -4.87 7.33 14.40
C LEU A 378 -5.31 6.83 15.79
N HIS A 379 -4.47 6.97 16.81
CA HIS A 379 -4.82 6.61 18.18
C HIS A 379 -6.04 7.39 18.69
N ILE A 380 -6.11 8.71 18.43
CA ILE A 380 -7.28 9.52 18.78
C ILE A 380 -8.53 9.03 18.04
N LEU A 381 -8.43 8.73 16.74
CA LEU A 381 -9.56 8.28 15.93
C LEU A 381 -10.12 6.94 16.42
N ILE A 382 -9.24 6.01 16.79
CA ILE A 382 -9.64 4.72 17.38
C ILE A 382 -10.34 4.94 18.72
N ALA A 383 -9.79 5.80 19.59
CA ALA A 383 -10.40 6.12 20.87
C ALA A 383 -11.78 6.78 20.71
N LEU A 384 -11.94 7.68 19.73
CA LEU A 384 -13.20 8.34 19.43
C LEU A 384 -14.28 7.34 18.97
N ASN A 385 -13.92 6.44 18.05
CA ASN A 385 -14.84 5.40 17.57
C ASN A 385 -15.29 4.47 18.69
N ARG A 386 -14.39 4.14 19.63
CA ARG A 386 -14.73 3.31 20.80
C ARG A 386 -15.77 4.00 21.69
N MET A 387 -15.57 5.29 21.99
CA MET A 387 -16.53 6.08 22.78
C MET A 387 -17.89 6.22 22.07
N GLN A 388 -17.90 6.33 20.74
CA GLN A 388 -19.15 6.37 19.96
C GLN A 388 -19.90 5.02 19.95
N GLY A 389 -19.18 3.90 19.92
CA GLY A 389 -19.77 2.57 20.06
C GLY A 389 -20.39 2.35 21.44
N GLU A 390 -19.68 2.73 22.51
CA GLU A 390 -20.16 2.60 23.89
C GLU A 390 -21.39 3.48 24.18
N MET A 391 -21.53 4.65 23.52
CA MET A 391 -22.75 5.49 23.61
C MET A 391 -23.91 5.02 22.73
N GLY A 392 -23.64 4.20 21.70
CA GLY A 392 -24.65 3.64 20.81
C GLY A 392 -25.37 2.41 21.37
N ASP A 393 -24.67 1.59 22.17
CA ASP A 393 -25.24 0.42 22.87
C ASP A 393 -25.97 0.80 24.17
N ALA A 394 -25.84 2.04 24.64
CA ALA A 394 -26.49 2.56 25.84
C ALA A 394 -27.83 3.28 25.57
N ARG A 395 -28.33 3.20 24.32
CA ARG A 395 -29.66 3.67 23.90
C ARG A 395 -30.42 2.50 23.30
#